data_AF-A0A9E3B256-F1
#
_entry.id   AF-A0A9E3B256-F1
#
_cell.length_a   1.000
_cell.length_b   1.000
_cell.length_c   1.000
_cell.angle_alpha   90.00
_cell.angle_beta   90.00
_cell.angle_gamma   90.00
#
_symmetry.space_group_name_H-M   'P 1'
#
loop_
_entity.id
_entity.type
_entity.pdbx_description
1 polymer ?
#
loop_
_entity_poly.entity_id
_entity_poly.type
_entity_poly.pdbx_seq_one_letter_code
_entity_poly.pdbx_strand_id
1 'polypeptide(L)'
;MRSIGLQPTSSGKDDGAETGDVMGHIIVADGPFDRTVRKMLAKGLIVSWIEQPDKLADVAEDDDGEVKESKSGKRVRYICPHGDTKAWAKHGAKLVCGEHMEAMEVNQPTPRGYRDITPSAEEADSAEPAPEA
;
A
#
# COMPACT_ATOMS: atom_id res chain seq x y z
N MET A 1 -12.54 6.52 -26.57
CA MET A 1 -13.56 5.89 -25.69
C MET A 1 -14.85 5.57 -26.45
N ARG A 2 -15.43 6.48 -27.23
CA ARG A 2 -16.71 6.23 -27.92
C ARG A 2 -16.73 4.99 -28.84
N SER A 3 -15.65 4.76 -29.59
CA SER A 3 -15.52 3.61 -30.50
C SER A 3 -15.60 2.24 -29.80
N ILE A 4 -15.30 2.17 -28.50
CA ILE A 4 -15.42 0.96 -27.69
C ILE A 4 -16.73 0.89 -26.90
N GLY A 5 -17.64 1.85 -27.06
CA GLY A 5 -18.92 1.89 -26.33
C GLY A 5 -18.82 2.50 -24.93
N LEU A 6 -17.81 3.33 -24.68
CA LEU A 6 -17.69 4.12 -23.46
C LEU A 6 -17.85 5.61 -23.80
N GLN A 7 -18.79 6.29 -23.16
CA GLN A 7 -19.02 7.73 -23.33
C GLN A 7 -18.20 8.49 -22.28
N PRO A 8 -17.23 9.34 -22.66
CA PRO A 8 -16.48 10.15 -21.71
C PRO A 8 -17.38 11.22 -21.07
N THR A 9 -17.16 11.47 -19.78
CA THR A 9 -17.87 12.51 -19.03
C THR A 9 -17.08 12.89 -17.78
N SER A 10 -16.95 14.17 -17.48
CA SER A 10 -16.27 14.66 -16.29
C SER A 10 -17.01 14.32 -14.98
N SER A 11 -18.33 14.10 -15.04
CA SER A 11 -19.19 13.86 -13.87
C SER A 11 -19.57 12.40 -13.67
N GLY A 12 -19.30 11.53 -14.66
CA GLY A 12 -19.85 10.16 -14.69
C GLY A 12 -21.34 10.10 -15.02
N LYS A 13 -21.95 11.23 -15.38
CA LYS A 13 -23.35 11.36 -15.81
C LYS A 13 -23.43 11.92 -17.23
N ASP A 14 -24.59 11.82 -17.85
CA ASP A 14 -24.80 12.12 -19.26
C ASP A 14 -24.58 13.61 -19.62
N ASP A 15 -24.57 14.48 -18.60
CA ASP A 15 -24.44 15.94 -18.71
C ASP A 15 -23.02 16.49 -18.51
N GLY A 16 -22.04 15.62 -18.24
CA GLY A 16 -20.66 16.04 -17.98
C GLY A 16 -19.88 16.40 -19.24
N ALA A 17 -18.84 17.21 -19.07
CA ALA A 17 -17.96 17.61 -20.16
C ALA A 17 -17.14 16.41 -20.67
N GLU A 18 -16.89 16.36 -21.97
CA GLU A 18 -16.14 15.25 -22.59
C GLU A 18 -14.61 15.41 -22.50
N THR A 19 -14.14 16.56 -22.01
CA THR A 19 -12.72 16.90 -21.85
C THR A 19 -12.46 17.63 -20.54
N GLY A 20 -11.32 17.38 -19.90
CA GLY A 20 -10.89 18.04 -18.66
C GLY A 20 -9.82 17.23 -17.91
N ASP A 21 -9.29 17.79 -16.82
CA ASP A 21 -8.23 17.15 -16.01
C ASP A 21 -8.73 15.91 -15.25
N VAL A 22 -10.03 15.89 -14.92
CA VAL A 22 -10.70 14.74 -14.31
C VAL A 22 -11.71 14.19 -15.30
N MET A 23 -11.58 12.90 -15.62
CA MET A 23 -12.38 12.23 -16.63
C MET A 23 -12.93 10.90 -16.12
N GLY A 24 -14.25 10.77 -16.13
CA GLY A 24 -14.98 9.51 -15.94
C GLY A 24 -15.53 8.97 -17.25
N HIS A 25 -16.43 7.98 -17.16
CA HIS A 25 -17.12 7.44 -18.31
C HIS A 25 -18.46 6.81 -17.93
N ILE A 26 -19.36 6.72 -18.92
CA ILE A 26 -20.61 5.96 -18.87
C ILE A 26 -20.53 4.82 -19.87
N ILE A 27 -21.05 3.66 -19.48
CA ILE A 27 -21.19 2.51 -20.38
C ILE A 27 -22.40 2.76 -21.28
N VAL A 28 -22.17 2.82 -22.59
CA VAL A 28 -23.25 2.96 -23.57
C VAL A 28 -24.01 1.64 -23.64
N ALA A 29 -25.32 1.70 -23.37
CA ALA A 29 -26.20 0.53 -23.42
C ALA A 29 -26.14 -0.14 -24.80
N ASP A 30 -26.00 -1.46 -24.81
CA ASP A 30 -25.82 -2.28 -26.01
C ASP A 30 -24.62 -1.86 -26.89
N GLY A 31 -23.66 -1.10 -26.34
CA GLY A 31 -22.41 -0.76 -27.00
C GLY A 31 -21.43 -1.94 -27.10
N PRO A 32 -20.31 -1.79 -27.85
CA PRO A 32 -19.30 -2.83 -27.98
C PRO A 32 -18.76 -3.37 -26.65
N PHE A 33 -18.49 -2.50 -25.67
CA PHE A 33 -18.08 -2.88 -24.32
C PHE A 33 -19.15 -3.71 -23.61
N ASP A 34 -20.37 -3.18 -23.50
CA ASP A 34 -21.49 -3.81 -22.80
C ASP A 34 -21.78 -5.23 -23.34
N ARG A 35 -21.88 -5.38 -24.66
CA ARG A 35 -22.09 -6.69 -25.30
C ARG A 35 -20.97 -7.69 -24.99
N THR A 36 -19.73 -7.22 -24.99
CA THR A 36 -18.57 -8.07 -24.72
C THR A 36 -18.54 -8.52 -23.27
N VAL A 37 -18.78 -7.60 -22.34
CA VAL A 37 -18.84 -7.89 -20.89
C VAL A 37 -19.98 -8.85 -20.59
N ARG A 38 -21.18 -8.66 -21.14
CA ARG A 38 -22.30 -9.61 -21.00
C ARG A 38 -21.91 -11.01 -21.44
N LYS A 39 -21.25 -11.14 -22.60
CA LYS A 39 -20.77 -12.44 -23.11
C LYS A 39 -19.68 -13.05 -22.21
N MET A 40 -18.82 -12.23 -21.63
CA MET A 40 -17.73 -12.67 -20.75
C MET A 40 -18.27 -13.12 -19.37
N LEU A 41 -19.21 -12.37 -18.80
CA LEU A 41 -19.91 -12.72 -17.57
C LEU A 41 -20.75 -14.00 -17.74
N ALA A 42 -21.43 -14.17 -18.88
CA ALA A 42 -22.17 -15.39 -19.19
C ALA A 42 -21.28 -16.65 -19.27
N LYS A 43 -19.97 -16.49 -19.50
CA LYS A 43 -18.99 -17.58 -19.47
C LYS A 43 -18.46 -17.89 -18.07
N GLY A 44 -18.91 -17.17 -17.04
CA GLY A 44 -18.48 -17.36 -15.66
C GLY A 44 -17.15 -16.69 -15.33
N LEU A 45 -16.80 -15.57 -15.97
CA LEU A 45 -15.67 -14.78 -15.50
C LEU A 45 -15.92 -14.29 -14.07
N ILE A 46 -15.00 -14.61 -13.18
CA ILE A 46 -14.93 -14.08 -11.82
C ILE A 46 -13.63 -13.28 -11.72
N VAL A 47 -13.73 -12.01 -11.34
CA VAL A 47 -12.56 -11.19 -11.01
C VAL A 47 -12.30 -11.34 -9.52
N SER A 48 -11.31 -12.15 -9.14
CA SER A 48 -10.86 -12.26 -7.76
C SER A 48 -9.87 -11.15 -7.43
N TRP A 49 -10.12 -10.41 -6.35
CA TRP A 49 -9.09 -9.53 -5.79
C TRP A 49 -8.03 -10.38 -5.08
N ILE A 50 -6.78 -10.28 -5.54
CA ILE A 50 -5.63 -10.92 -4.92
C ILE A 50 -4.53 -9.87 -4.83
N GLU A 51 -4.10 -9.55 -3.62
CA GLU A 51 -2.90 -8.75 -3.42
C GLU A 51 -1.70 -9.63 -3.75
N GLN A 52 -0.96 -9.27 -4.80
CA GLN A 52 0.37 -9.86 -5.00
C GLN A 52 1.32 -9.12 -4.07
N PRO A 53 1.93 -9.79 -3.07
CA PRO A 53 3.02 -9.16 -2.34
C PRO A 53 4.12 -8.80 -3.33
N ASP A 54 4.81 -7.69 -3.08
CA ASP A 54 6.01 -7.33 -3.82
C ASP A 54 6.90 -8.58 -3.89
N LYS A 55 7.14 -9.10 -5.10
CA LYS A 55 8.13 -10.16 -5.31
C LYS A 55 9.40 -9.62 -4.68
N LEU A 56 9.91 -10.32 -3.65
CA LEU A 56 11.02 -9.85 -2.85
C LEU A 56 12.07 -9.17 -3.72
N ALA A 57 12.39 -7.96 -3.29
CA ALA A 57 13.45 -7.09 -3.76
C ALA A 57 14.61 -7.84 -4.42
N ASP A 58 15.06 -7.27 -5.52
CA ASP A 58 16.29 -7.56 -6.24
C ASP A 58 17.35 -8.20 -5.33
N VAL A 59 17.61 -9.49 -5.60
CA VAL A 59 18.85 -10.14 -5.19
C VAL A 59 19.99 -9.39 -5.87
N ALA A 60 20.56 -8.42 -5.16
CA ALA A 60 21.82 -7.82 -5.55
C ALA A 60 22.91 -8.80 -5.11
N GLU A 61 23.59 -9.40 -6.09
CA GLU A 61 24.79 -10.20 -5.85
C GLU A 61 25.93 -9.25 -5.44
N ASP A 62 26.44 -9.41 -4.23
CA ASP A 62 27.73 -8.84 -3.82
C ASP A 62 28.88 -9.73 -4.35
N ASP A 63 30.05 -9.13 -4.62
CA ASP A 63 31.26 -9.73 -5.23
C ASP A 63 31.87 -10.91 -4.42
N ASP A 64 31.38 -11.17 -3.21
CA ASP A 64 31.82 -12.25 -2.30
C ASP A 64 30.81 -13.42 -2.18
N GLY A 65 29.73 -13.43 -2.98
CA GLY A 65 28.81 -14.57 -3.08
C GLY A 65 27.92 -14.81 -1.85
N GLU A 66 27.77 -13.83 -0.96
CA GLU A 66 26.87 -13.92 0.19
C GLU A 66 25.53 -13.20 -0.11
N VAL A 67 24.44 -13.97 -0.18
CA VAL A 67 23.09 -13.45 -0.41
C VAL A 67 22.57 -12.76 0.86
N LYS A 68 22.66 -11.43 0.92
CA LYS A 68 22.00 -10.61 1.95
C LYS A 68 20.79 -9.89 1.37
N GLU A 69 19.69 -9.88 2.12
CA GLU A 69 18.50 -9.09 1.77
C GLU A 69 18.89 -7.63 1.52
N SER A 70 18.60 -7.13 0.31
CA SER A 70 18.85 -5.75 -0.05
C SER A 70 17.87 -4.85 0.71
N LYS A 71 18.32 -4.29 1.84
CA LYS A 71 17.58 -3.25 2.61
C LYS A 71 17.53 -1.89 1.89
N SER A 72 17.76 -1.89 0.58
CA SER A 72 17.90 -0.71 -0.25
C SER A 72 16.55 -0.40 -0.89
N GLY A 73 15.85 0.61 -0.36
CA GLY A 73 14.64 1.11 -1.03
C GLY A 73 13.76 2.02 -0.18
N LYS A 74 13.62 1.74 1.13
CA LYS A 74 12.81 2.59 2.04
C LYS A 74 13.69 3.27 3.08
N ARG A 75 13.69 4.61 3.06
CA ARG A 75 14.26 5.44 4.14
C ARG A 75 13.21 5.61 5.23
N VAL A 76 13.65 5.55 6.47
CA VAL A 76 12.83 5.70 7.68
C VAL A 76 13.09 7.06 8.30
N ARG A 77 12.02 7.64 8.86
CA ARG A 77 12.09 8.87 9.62
C ARG A 77 12.39 8.57 11.10
N TYR A 78 13.43 9.21 11.61
CA TYR A 78 13.83 9.21 13.02
C TYR A 78 13.49 10.56 13.64
N ILE A 79 13.06 10.56 14.90
CA ILE A 79 12.63 11.74 15.66
C ILE A 79 13.39 11.77 16.99
N CYS A 80 13.81 12.97 17.41
CA CYS A 80 14.39 13.17 18.72
C CYS A 80 13.30 13.10 19.82
N PRO A 81 13.50 12.40 20.93
CA PRO A 81 12.51 12.35 22.02
C PRO A 81 12.30 13.71 22.71
N HIS A 82 13.29 14.59 22.68
CA HIS A 82 13.28 15.88 23.39
C HIS A 82 13.04 17.11 22.50
N GLY A 83 12.98 16.94 21.17
CA GLY A 83 12.84 18.08 20.26
C GLY A 83 12.29 17.71 18.89
N ASP A 84 12.13 18.71 18.03
CA ASP A 84 11.49 18.54 16.72
C ASP A 84 12.46 18.10 15.60
N THR A 85 13.71 17.76 15.95
CA THR A 85 14.72 17.30 15.00
C THR A 85 14.31 15.99 14.35
N LYS A 86 14.35 15.96 13.02
CA LYS A 86 13.94 14.81 12.21
C LYS A 86 15.10 14.42 11.30
N ALA A 87 15.41 13.13 11.22
CA ALA A 87 16.44 12.60 10.33
C ALA A 87 15.86 11.48 9.46
N TRP A 88 16.37 11.33 8.24
CA TRP A 88 15.98 10.26 7.33
C TRP A 88 17.19 9.37 7.06
N ALA A 89 17.07 8.09 7.39
CA ALA A 89 18.15 7.13 7.20
C ALA A 89 17.62 5.75 6.82
N LYS A 90 18.52 4.81 6.52
CA LYS A 90 18.14 3.40 6.28
C LYS A 90 17.47 2.80 7.53
N HIS A 91 16.72 1.72 7.33
CA HIS A 91 16.21 0.91 8.44
C HIS A 91 17.35 0.45 9.35
N GLY A 92 17.19 0.60 10.67
CA GLY A 92 18.18 0.18 11.67
C GLY A 92 19.42 1.06 11.79
N ALA A 93 19.39 2.30 11.27
CA ALA A 93 20.44 3.28 11.51
C ALA A 93 20.42 3.74 12.98
N LYS A 94 21.59 3.73 13.62
CA LYS A 94 21.76 4.22 15.00
C LYS A 94 22.10 5.70 14.94
N LEU A 95 21.09 6.56 15.09
CA LEU A 95 21.25 8.02 15.08
C LEU A 95 21.17 8.58 16.49
N VAL A 96 21.99 9.58 16.78
CA VAL A 96 21.99 10.32 18.04
C VAL A 96 21.72 11.79 17.74
N CYS A 97 20.87 12.43 18.54
CA CYS A 97 20.59 13.86 18.43
C CYS A 97 21.84 14.66 18.84
N GLY A 98 22.28 15.62 18.01
CA GLY A 98 23.45 16.45 18.31
C GLY A 98 23.26 17.46 19.44
N GLU A 99 22.01 17.75 19.83
CA GLU A 99 21.70 18.70 20.90
C GLU A 99 21.49 17.98 22.25
N HIS A 100 20.68 16.92 22.25
CA HIS A 100 20.29 16.19 23.47
C HIS A 100 21.17 14.97 23.74
N MET A 101 22.06 14.59 22.81
CA MET A 101 22.98 13.45 22.91
C MET A 101 22.32 12.10 23.20
N GLU A 102 21.03 11.96 22.87
CA GLU A 102 20.25 10.74 23.05
C GLU A 102 19.91 10.07 21.72
N ALA A 103 19.59 8.78 21.79
CA ALA A 103 19.23 7.99 20.63
C ALA A 103 17.91 8.51 20.02
N MET A 104 17.89 8.70 18.69
CA MET A 104 16.68 9.09 17.99
C MET A 104 15.78 7.87 17.78
N GLU A 105 14.47 8.04 18.00
CA GLU A 105 13.48 7.00 17.87
C GLU A 105 12.90 6.92 16.45
N VAL A 106 12.53 5.71 16.03
CA VAL A 106 11.91 5.49 14.72
C VAL A 106 10.43 5.85 14.78
N ASN A 107 10.00 6.80 13.96
CA ASN A 107 8.58 7.08 13.74
C ASN A 107 8.24 6.76 12.29
N GLN A 108 7.73 5.54 12.07
CA GLN A 108 7.09 5.22 10.81
C GLN A 108 5.64 5.72 10.90
N PRO A 109 5.23 6.70 10.06
CA PRO A 109 3.84 7.10 10.05
C PRO A 109 3.00 5.89 9.67
N THR A 110 2.14 5.43 10.58
CA THR A 110 1.17 4.38 10.31
C THR A 110 0.36 4.80 9.08
N PRO A 111 0.21 3.94 8.05
CA PRO A 111 -0.64 4.25 6.91
C PRO A 111 -2.03 4.68 7.40
N ARG A 112 -2.64 5.70 6.78
CA ARG A 112 -4.00 6.11 7.17
C ARG A 112 -4.93 4.90 7.02
N GLY A 113 -5.54 4.47 8.13
CA GLY A 113 -6.42 3.30 8.19
C GLY A 113 -5.79 2.02 8.75
N TYR A 114 -4.49 2.01 9.08
CA TYR A 114 -3.84 0.87 9.74
C TYR A 114 -4.18 0.86 11.23
N ARG A 115 -4.90 -0.19 11.68
CA ARG A 115 -5.01 -0.55 13.09
C ARG A 115 -4.01 -1.65 13.36
N ASP A 116 -3.08 -1.43 14.27
CA ASP A 116 -2.21 -2.48 14.77
C ASP A 116 -3.06 -3.39 15.66
N ILE A 117 -3.31 -4.62 15.20
CA ILE A 117 -4.12 -5.64 15.91
C ILE A 117 -3.17 -6.60 16.66
N THR A 118 -1.86 -6.34 16.62
CA THR A 118 -0.88 -7.15 17.34
C THR A 118 -1.09 -6.91 18.83
N PRO A 119 -1.48 -7.92 19.62
CA PRO A 119 -1.58 -7.75 21.06
C PRO A 119 -0.19 -7.36 21.58
N SER A 120 -0.15 -6.31 22.40
CA SER A 120 1.10 -5.90 23.06
C SER A 120 1.63 -7.08 23.87
N ALA A 121 2.95 -7.23 23.96
CA ALA A 121 3.58 -8.34 24.68
C ALA A 121 3.13 -8.44 26.15
N GLU A 122 2.57 -7.36 26.72
CA GLU A 122 1.98 -7.33 28.06
C GLU A 122 0.60 -8.03 28.14
N GLU A 123 -0.15 -8.14 27.04
CA GLU A 123 -1.47 -8.80 27.01
C GLU A 123 -1.40 -10.32 26.78
N ALA A 124 -0.26 -10.83 26.30
CA ALA A 124 -0.06 -12.26 26.03
C ALA A 124 0.13 -13.10 27.31
N ASP A 125 0.56 -12.49 28.43
CA ASP A 125 0.88 -13.20 29.67
C ASP A 125 -0.36 -13.40 30.59
N SER A 126 -1.50 -12.77 30.28
CA SER A 126 -2.75 -12.88 31.06
C SER A 126 -3.81 -13.78 30.43
N ALA A 127 -3.49 -14.49 29.33
CA ALA A 127 -4.40 -15.46 28.75
C ALA A 127 -4.42 -16.74 29.59
N GLU A 128 -5.35 -16.81 30.55
CA GLU A 128 -5.67 -18.03 31.30
C GLU A 128 -5.85 -19.22 30.33
N PRO A 129 -5.23 -20.38 30.60
CA PRO A 129 -5.41 -21.55 29.75
C PRO A 129 -6.88 -21.98 29.77
N ALA A 130 -7.47 -22.11 28.58
CA ALA A 130 -8.84 -22.58 28.40
C ALA A 130 -9.07 -23.91 29.16
N PRO A 131 -10.23 -24.09 29.80
CA PRO A 131 -10.49 -25.32 30.54
C PRO A 131 -10.60 -26.51 29.56
N GLU A 132 -9.78 -27.53 29.78
CA GLU A 132 -9.91 -28.83 29.11
C GLU A 132 -11.29 -29.43 29.43
N ALA A 133 -11.99 -29.85 28.37
CA ALA A 133 -13.30 -30.50 28.42
C ALA A 133 -13.18 -32.00 28.71
#